data_AF-N6Z0L7-F1
#
_entry.id   AF-N6Z0L7-F1
#
_cell.length_a   1.000
_cell.length_b   1.000
_cell.length_c   1.000
_cell.angle_alpha   90.00
_cell.angle_beta   90.00
_cell.angle_gamma   90.00
#
_symmetry.space_group_name_H-M   'P 1'
#
loop_
_entity.id
_entity.type
_entity.pdbx_description
1 polymer ?
#
loop_
_entity_poly.entity_id
_entity_poly.type
_entity_poly.pdbx_seq_one_letter_code
_entity_poly.pdbx_strand_id
1 'polypeptide(L)'
;RAHASPWRHAPRLYRGAHRLLGARLGWPPNAAGIPACGADPEGAYHLLKGVFMPWELDGVVDADVLCEGLQALAEHDAAHTEALAGLNDFGQVACLESVRYMRNQLLRDTDWVSMSHSLEIRVPLVDHLLSEALLGLAASGRLGPGKSMLPRTLARGLPDEILNRPKSGFVVPTWRWLRHHPGLDAWKSLPALRHPRMSDGRRWAYTLLSRHPAGKALIRN
;
A
#
# COMPACT_ATOMS: atom_id res chain seq x y z
N ARG A 1 2.36 -13.21 -14.56
CA ARG A 1 3.51 -13.16 -15.51
C ARG A 1 4.89 -13.22 -14.82
N ALA A 2 5.02 -13.30 -13.49
CA ALA A 2 6.32 -13.47 -12.83
C ALA A 2 6.91 -14.89 -12.92
N HIS A 3 6.06 -15.92 -13.11
CA HIS A 3 6.48 -17.32 -13.18
C HIS A 3 7.46 -17.66 -14.32
N ALA A 4 7.49 -16.87 -15.39
CA ALA A 4 8.34 -17.11 -16.57
C ALA A 4 9.58 -16.21 -16.65
N SER A 5 9.85 -15.39 -15.61
CA SER A 5 11.00 -14.48 -15.64
C SER A 5 12.31 -15.24 -15.36
N PRO A 6 13.34 -15.14 -16.23
CA PRO A 6 14.64 -15.76 -15.98
C PRO A 6 15.30 -15.25 -14.69
N TRP A 7 14.89 -14.07 -14.22
CA TRP A 7 15.39 -13.45 -13.00
C TRP A 7 14.86 -14.06 -11.69
N ARG A 8 13.90 -14.99 -11.76
CA ARG A 8 13.33 -15.65 -10.57
C ARG A 8 14.39 -16.41 -9.76
N HIS A 9 15.36 -17.02 -10.44
CA HIS A 9 16.44 -17.79 -9.82
C HIS A 9 17.63 -16.91 -9.38
N ALA A 10 17.67 -15.65 -9.81
CA ALA A 10 18.72 -14.70 -9.46
C ALA A 10 18.15 -13.31 -9.11
N PRO A 11 17.26 -13.20 -8.12
CA PRO A 11 16.60 -11.94 -7.77
C PRO A 11 17.59 -10.87 -7.30
N ARG A 12 18.72 -11.28 -6.70
CA ARG A 12 19.81 -10.36 -6.31
C ARG A 12 20.46 -9.68 -7.50
N LEU A 13 20.69 -10.42 -8.60
CA LEU A 13 21.26 -9.86 -9.83
C LEU A 13 20.30 -8.87 -10.48
N TYR A 14 19.01 -9.21 -10.54
CA TYR A 14 17.99 -8.30 -11.04
C TYR A 14 17.90 -7.01 -10.21
N ARG A 15 17.95 -7.12 -8.87
CA ARG A 15 18.01 -5.93 -7.99
C ARG A 15 19.25 -5.08 -8.25
N GLY A 16 20.41 -5.69 -8.47
CA GLY A 16 21.64 -4.98 -8.83
C GLY A 16 21.49 -4.20 -10.15
N ALA A 17 20.98 -4.86 -11.18
CA ALA A 17 20.69 -4.22 -12.47
C ALA A 17 19.64 -3.11 -12.33
N HIS A 18 18.58 -3.33 -11.56
CA HIS A 18 17.55 -2.34 -11.28
C HIS A 18 18.10 -1.13 -10.51
N ARG A 19 19.05 -1.32 -9.59
CA ARG A 19 19.70 -0.21 -8.89
C ARG A 19 20.53 0.67 -9.84
N LEU A 20 21.20 0.06 -10.80
CA LEU A 20 22.05 0.76 -11.78
C LEU A 20 21.23 1.44 -12.88
N LEU A 21 20.25 0.74 -13.45
CA LEU A 21 19.52 1.17 -14.65
C LEU A 21 18.13 1.69 -14.34
N GLY A 22 17.48 1.19 -13.29
CA GLY A 22 16.08 1.50 -12.98
C GLY A 22 15.87 2.98 -12.69
N ALA A 23 16.83 3.64 -12.04
CA ALA A 23 16.81 5.10 -11.96
C ALA A 23 16.83 5.69 -13.37
N ARG A 24 17.80 5.40 -14.24
CA ARG A 24 17.84 5.99 -15.60
C ARG A 24 16.57 5.73 -16.42
N LEU A 25 15.96 4.56 -16.26
CA LEU A 25 14.77 4.12 -17.00
C LEU A 25 13.42 4.53 -16.35
N GLY A 26 13.45 5.17 -15.18
CA GLY A 26 12.25 5.63 -14.49
C GLY A 26 11.42 4.52 -13.85
N TRP A 27 12.05 3.37 -13.54
CA TRP A 27 11.36 2.26 -12.88
C TRP A 27 11.06 2.56 -11.41
N PRO A 28 9.87 2.17 -10.90
CA PRO A 28 9.55 2.31 -9.48
C PRO A 28 10.55 1.55 -8.60
N PRO A 29 10.96 2.08 -7.43
CA PRO A 29 11.92 1.39 -6.55
C PRO A 29 11.51 -0.05 -6.18
N ASN A 30 10.22 -0.27 -5.89
CA ASN A 30 9.69 -1.58 -5.53
C ASN A 30 9.74 -2.59 -6.68
N ALA A 31 9.82 -2.14 -7.95
CA ALA A 31 9.85 -3.04 -9.10
C ALA A 31 11.07 -3.98 -9.09
N ALA A 32 12.13 -3.60 -8.36
CA ALA A 32 13.27 -4.46 -8.06
C ALA A 32 12.89 -5.80 -7.39
N GLY A 33 11.71 -5.86 -6.75
CA GLY A 33 11.19 -7.06 -6.09
C GLY A 33 10.33 -7.98 -6.95
N ILE A 34 9.95 -7.59 -8.17
CA ILE A 34 9.04 -8.37 -9.03
C ILE A 34 9.45 -9.85 -9.17
N PRO A 35 10.73 -10.20 -9.41
CA PRO A 35 11.09 -11.61 -9.57
C PRO A 35 11.01 -12.43 -8.27
N ALA A 36 11.12 -11.79 -7.12
CA ALA A 36 11.14 -12.46 -5.81
C ALA A 36 9.74 -12.52 -5.18
N CYS A 37 8.96 -11.45 -5.29
CA CYS A 37 7.69 -11.29 -4.59
C CYS A 37 6.48 -11.25 -5.53
N GLY A 38 6.65 -11.13 -6.85
CA GLY A 38 5.53 -11.01 -7.78
C GLY A 38 4.89 -12.34 -8.19
N ALA A 39 5.25 -13.45 -7.54
CA ALA A 39 4.84 -14.80 -7.91
C ALA A 39 3.47 -15.19 -7.34
N ASP A 40 3.10 -14.60 -6.20
CA ASP A 40 1.84 -14.84 -5.49
C ASP A 40 1.09 -13.51 -5.25
N PRO A 41 -0.23 -13.57 -4.98
CA PRO A 41 -1.06 -12.37 -4.78
C PRO A 41 -0.58 -11.50 -3.63
N GLU A 42 -0.18 -12.08 -2.50
CA GLU A 42 0.27 -11.40 -1.30
C GLU A 42 1.56 -10.61 -1.57
N GLY A 43 2.58 -11.27 -2.14
CA GLY A 43 3.83 -10.64 -2.52
C GLY A 43 3.64 -9.57 -3.60
N ALA A 44 2.77 -9.80 -4.58
CA ALA A 44 2.43 -8.78 -5.58
C ALA A 44 1.76 -7.55 -4.94
N TYR A 45 0.88 -7.77 -3.96
CA TYR A 45 0.24 -6.72 -3.19
C TYR A 45 1.27 -5.93 -2.37
N HIS A 46 2.20 -6.59 -1.71
CA HIS A 46 3.30 -5.95 -0.97
C HIS A 46 4.20 -5.11 -1.88
N LEU A 47 4.49 -5.57 -3.10
CA LEU A 47 5.24 -4.77 -4.08
C LEU A 47 4.52 -3.47 -4.45
N LEU A 48 3.18 -3.52 -4.55
CA LEU A 48 2.37 -2.37 -4.93
C LEU A 48 2.13 -1.40 -3.77
N LYS A 49 1.93 -1.91 -2.56
CA LYS A 49 1.49 -1.15 -1.38
C LYS A 49 2.59 -0.88 -0.36
N GLY A 50 3.67 -1.66 -0.40
CA GLY A 50 4.80 -1.51 0.51
C GLY A 50 5.48 -0.16 0.33
N VAL A 51 5.68 0.56 1.43
CA VAL A 51 6.43 1.82 1.43
C VAL A 51 7.90 1.55 1.16
N PHE A 52 8.46 0.55 1.82
CA PHE A 52 9.83 0.07 1.64
C PHE A 52 9.82 -1.44 1.37
N MET A 53 10.75 -1.90 0.55
CA MET A 53 11.05 -3.32 0.45
C MET A 53 12.02 -3.75 1.55
N PRO A 54 12.03 -5.04 1.96
CA PRO A 54 12.85 -5.50 3.09
C PRO A 54 14.35 -5.16 2.98
N TRP A 55 14.92 -5.24 1.78
CA TRP A 55 16.34 -4.89 1.56
C TRP A 55 16.63 -3.39 1.59
N GLU A 56 15.60 -2.53 1.55
CA GLU A 56 15.76 -1.08 1.71
C GLU A 56 15.69 -0.65 3.16
N LEU A 57 15.16 -1.53 4.02
CA LEU A 57 15.14 -1.37 5.46
C LEU A 57 16.44 -1.84 6.12
N ASP A 58 17.27 -2.60 5.39
CA ASP A 58 18.61 -2.97 5.80
C ASP A 58 19.46 -1.71 6.04
N GLY A 59 19.92 -1.53 7.28
CA GLY A 59 20.64 -0.33 7.73
C GLY A 59 19.77 0.88 8.06
N VAL A 60 18.43 0.77 7.99
CA VAL A 60 17.49 1.79 8.47
C VAL A 60 16.89 1.40 9.81
N VAL A 61 16.52 0.13 9.94
CA VAL A 61 16.00 -0.45 11.20
C VAL A 61 16.95 -1.51 11.72
N ASP A 62 16.86 -1.81 13.01
CA ASP A 62 17.63 -2.89 13.62
C ASP A 62 17.32 -4.25 12.98
N ALA A 63 18.33 -5.11 12.87
CA ALA A 63 18.22 -6.38 12.17
C ALA A 63 17.21 -7.32 12.84
N ASP A 64 17.19 -7.36 14.16
CA ASP A 64 16.26 -8.19 14.93
C ASP A 64 14.81 -7.70 14.75
N VAL A 65 14.61 -6.38 14.80
CA VAL A 65 13.30 -5.74 14.54
C VAL A 65 12.82 -6.06 13.12
N LEU A 66 13.70 -5.99 12.12
CA LEU A 66 13.36 -6.34 10.75
C LEU A 66 12.98 -7.82 10.63
N CYS A 67 13.72 -8.71 11.28
CA CYS A 67 13.46 -10.15 11.27
C CYS A 67 12.09 -10.45 11.90
N GLU A 68 11.83 -9.91 13.10
CA GLU A 68 10.55 -10.06 13.80
C GLU A 68 9.38 -9.52 12.97
N GLY A 69 9.54 -8.31 12.40
CA GLY A 69 8.51 -7.70 11.56
C GLY A 69 8.20 -8.51 10.30
N LEU A 70 9.22 -9.12 9.67
CA LEU A 70 9.02 -9.99 8.51
C LEU A 70 8.35 -11.30 8.88
N GLN A 71 8.66 -11.86 10.06
CA GLN A 71 7.99 -13.04 10.56
C GLN A 71 6.51 -12.77 10.85
N ALA A 72 6.21 -11.69 11.57
CA ALA A 72 4.83 -11.28 11.85
C ALA A 72 4.04 -11.00 10.56
N LEU A 73 4.68 -10.42 9.55
CA LEU A 73 4.07 -10.23 8.23
C LEU A 73 3.76 -11.57 7.54
N ALA A 74 4.70 -12.53 7.59
CA ALA A 74 4.49 -13.85 7.00
C ALA A 74 3.36 -14.63 7.69
N GLU A 75 3.25 -14.53 9.01
CA GLU A 75 2.14 -15.12 9.79
C GLU A 75 0.80 -14.48 9.39
N HIS A 76 0.78 -13.15 9.21
CA HIS A 76 -0.42 -12.44 8.75
C HIS A 76 -0.81 -12.81 7.30
N ASP A 77 0.17 -13.01 6.42
CA ASP A 77 -0.05 -13.48 5.06
C ASP A 77 -0.65 -14.90 5.06
N ALA A 78 -0.04 -15.82 5.81
CA ALA A 78 -0.48 -17.21 5.92
C ALA A 78 -1.94 -17.33 6.43
N ALA A 79 -2.35 -16.45 7.35
CA ALA A 79 -3.72 -16.43 7.88
C ALA A 79 -4.81 -16.16 6.82
N HIS A 80 -4.45 -15.63 5.65
CA HIS A 80 -5.41 -15.30 4.58
C HIS A 80 -5.20 -16.14 3.30
N THR A 81 -4.13 -16.93 3.20
CA THR A 81 -3.80 -17.68 1.98
C THR A 81 -4.91 -18.62 1.53
N GLU A 82 -5.54 -19.36 2.46
CA GLU A 82 -6.67 -20.25 2.13
C GLU A 82 -7.88 -19.48 1.58
N ALA A 83 -8.17 -18.32 2.16
CA ALA A 83 -9.27 -17.45 1.70
C ALA A 83 -9.03 -16.90 0.28
N LEU A 84 -7.77 -16.76 -0.14
CA LEU A 84 -7.40 -16.26 -1.47
C LEU A 84 -7.41 -17.35 -2.55
N ALA A 85 -7.14 -18.61 -2.19
CA ALA A 85 -6.99 -19.71 -3.13
C ALA A 85 -8.24 -19.99 -3.97
N GLY A 86 -9.44 -19.72 -3.41
CA GLY A 86 -10.72 -19.90 -4.10
C GLY A 86 -11.22 -18.70 -4.92
N LEU A 87 -10.47 -17.60 -4.95
CA LEU A 87 -10.90 -16.35 -5.56
C LEU A 87 -10.22 -16.10 -6.92
N ASN A 88 -10.92 -15.41 -7.82
CA ASN A 88 -10.31 -14.85 -9.02
C ASN A 88 -9.39 -13.67 -8.68
N ASP A 89 -8.57 -13.21 -9.63
CA ASP A 89 -7.61 -12.10 -9.43
C ASP A 89 -8.25 -10.86 -8.79
N PHE A 90 -9.46 -10.49 -9.23
CA PHE A 90 -10.19 -9.36 -8.65
C PHE A 90 -10.56 -9.62 -7.19
N GLY A 91 -11.10 -10.79 -6.87
CA GLY A 91 -11.47 -11.20 -5.53
C GLY A 91 -10.28 -11.26 -4.58
N GLN A 92 -9.13 -11.76 -5.06
CA GLN A 92 -7.89 -11.76 -4.29
C GLN A 92 -7.47 -10.34 -3.91
N VAL A 93 -7.42 -9.43 -4.89
CA VAL A 93 -7.08 -8.02 -4.63
C VAL A 93 -8.12 -7.36 -3.73
N ALA A 94 -9.41 -7.59 -3.96
CA ALA A 94 -10.48 -7.02 -3.14
C ALA A 94 -10.42 -7.49 -1.67
N CYS A 95 -10.13 -8.78 -1.45
CA CYS A 95 -9.90 -9.34 -0.13
C CYS A 95 -8.71 -8.67 0.56
N LEU A 96 -7.55 -8.61 -0.12
CA LEU A 96 -6.33 -7.98 0.39
C LEU A 96 -6.52 -6.50 0.71
N GLU A 97 -7.16 -5.73 -0.17
CA GLU A 97 -7.49 -4.32 0.09
C GLU A 97 -8.40 -4.18 1.33
N SER A 98 -9.37 -5.08 1.49
CA SER A 98 -10.30 -5.04 2.62
C SER A 98 -9.61 -5.31 3.95
N VAL A 99 -8.84 -6.40 4.03
CA VAL A 99 -8.22 -6.85 5.29
C VAL A 99 -6.93 -6.12 5.63
N ARG A 100 -6.23 -5.53 4.65
CA ARG A 100 -4.93 -4.85 4.87
C ARG A 100 -5.02 -3.35 4.81
N TYR A 101 -5.68 -2.77 3.80
CA TYR A 101 -5.67 -1.32 3.63
C TYR A 101 -6.90 -0.66 4.26
N MET A 102 -8.10 -1.13 3.93
CA MET A 102 -9.34 -0.57 4.45
C MET A 102 -9.40 -0.74 5.97
N ARG A 103 -9.25 -1.97 6.48
CA ARG A 103 -9.28 -2.25 7.93
C ARG A 103 -8.17 -1.53 8.68
N ASN A 104 -6.91 -1.74 8.28
CA ASN A 104 -5.78 -1.33 9.11
C ASN A 104 -5.35 0.12 8.89
N GLN A 105 -5.76 0.77 7.80
CA GLN A 105 -5.42 2.17 7.53
C GLN A 105 -6.67 3.06 7.45
N LEU A 106 -7.56 2.80 6.49
CA LEU A 106 -8.67 3.75 6.22
C LEU A 106 -9.61 3.87 7.41
N LEU A 107 -10.12 2.76 7.93
CA LEU A 107 -11.08 2.75 9.02
C LEU A 107 -10.42 3.20 10.33
N ARG A 108 -9.27 2.62 10.67
CA ARG A 108 -8.52 2.98 11.88
C ARG A 108 -8.19 4.46 11.94
N ASP A 109 -7.58 5.00 10.88
CA ASP A 109 -7.13 6.40 10.90
C ASP A 109 -8.31 7.37 10.87
N THR A 110 -9.38 7.04 10.13
CA THR A 110 -10.61 7.85 10.12
C THR A 110 -11.22 7.93 11.52
N ASP A 111 -11.36 6.79 12.20
CA ASP A 111 -11.89 6.70 13.56
C ASP A 111 -11.03 7.49 14.56
N TRP A 112 -9.71 7.27 14.56
CA TRP A 112 -8.80 7.99 15.46
C TRP A 112 -8.85 9.50 15.27
N VAL A 113 -8.83 9.96 14.02
CA VAL A 113 -8.88 11.40 13.73
C VAL A 113 -10.24 11.99 14.08
N SER A 114 -11.35 11.33 13.73
CA SER A 114 -12.68 11.87 14.00
C SER A 114 -12.99 11.90 15.50
N MET A 115 -12.64 10.85 16.23
CA MET A 115 -12.86 10.75 17.66
C MET A 115 -11.99 11.72 18.46
N SER A 116 -10.80 12.10 17.96
CA SER A 116 -10.02 13.19 18.55
C SER A 116 -10.74 14.55 18.53
N HIS A 117 -11.78 14.67 17.70
CA HIS A 117 -12.68 15.81 17.60
C HIS A 117 -14.11 15.49 18.06
N SER A 118 -14.32 14.38 18.76
CA SER A 118 -15.64 13.91 19.22
C SER A 118 -16.67 13.77 18.09
N LEU A 119 -16.22 13.42 16.89
CA LEU A 119 -17.07 13.19 15.72
C LEU A 119 -17.15 11.69 15.41
N GLU A 120 -18.37 11.18 15.27
CA GLU A 120 -18.62 9.83 14.76
C GLU A 120 -18.78 9.88 13.24
N ILE A 121 -17.91 9.18 12.51
CA ILE A 121 -18.02 9.02 11.05
C ILE A 121 -18.65 7.66 10.73
N ARG A 122 -19.74 7.67 9.96
CA ARG A 122 -20.38 6.45 9.45
C ARG A 122 -19.91 6.15 8.04
N VAL A 123 -19.74 4.87 7.71
CA VAL A 123 -19.27 4.37 6.41
C VAL A 123 -20.31 3.44 5.76
N PRO A 124 -21.43 3.96 5.19
CA PRO A 124 -22.54 3.13 4.73
C PRO A 124 -22.20 2.10 3.65
N LEU A 125 -21.13 2.33 2.89
CA LEU A 125 -20.68 1.42 1.84
C LEU A 125 -19.76 0.30 2.36
N VAL A 126 -19.38 0.34 3.63
CA VAL A 126 -18.59 -0.69 4.32
C VAL A 126 -19.52 -1.47 5.25
N ASP A 127 -20.64 -1.92 4.69
CA ASP A 127 -21.64 -2.74 5.37
C ASP A 127 -21.47 -4.20 4.97
N HIS A 128 -21.63 -5.10 5.94
CA HIS A 128 -21.46 -6.53 5.73
C HIS A 128 -22.58 -7.13 4.86
N LEU A 129 -23.83 -6.70 5.04
CA LEU A 129 -24.96 -7.19 4.23
C LEU A 129 -24.81 -6.73 2.77
N LEU A 130 -24.41 -5.47 2.56
CA LEU A 130 -24.07 -4.98 1.23
C LEU A 130 -22.92 -5.80 0.61
N SER A 131 -21.87 -6.06 1.38
CA SER A 131 -20.71 -6.82 0.91
C SER A 131 -21.11 -8.23 0.49
N GLU A 132 -21.86 -8.94 1.33
CA GLU A 132 -22.40 -10.28 1.05
C GLU A 132 -23.26 -10.32 -0.21
N ALA A 133 -24.15 -9.34 -0.39
CA ALA A 133 -24.99 -9.23 -1.58
C ALA A 133 -24.19 -9.00 -2.88
N LEU A 134 -23.03 -8.33 -2.78
CA LEU A 134 -22.19 -8.02 -3.93
C LEU A 134 -21.18 -9.13 -4.28
N LEU A 135 -20.88 -10.07 -3.37
CA LEU A 135 -19.87 -11.13 -3.57
C LEU A 135 -20.12 -11.92 -4.86
N GLY A 136 -21.35 -12.39 -5.09
CA GLY A 136 -21.69 -13.15 -6.29
C GLY A 136 -21.58 -12.33 -7.58
N LEU A 137 -21.85 -11.02 -7.52
CA LEU A 137 -21.68 -10.10 -8.65
C LEU A 137 -20.21 -9.83 -8.94
N ALA A 138 -19.38 -9.67 -7.90
CA ALA A 138 -17.94 -9.51 -8.01
C ALA A 138 -17.29 -10.75 -8.65
N ALA A 139 -17.62 -11.94 -8.14
CA ALA A 139 -17.08 -13.21 -8.62
C ALA A 139 -17.42 -13.48 -10.10
N SER A 140 -18.61 -13.07 -10.54
CA SER A 140 -19.08 -13.23 -11.93
C SER A 140 -18.71 -12.07 -12.86
N GLY A 141 -17.98 -11.05 -12.37
CA GLY A 141 -17.60 -9.87 -13.17
C GLY A 141 -18.78 -8.94 -13.52
N ARG A 142 -19.94 -9.13 -12.91
CA ARG A 142 -21.18 -8.38 -13.19
C ARG A 142 -21.25 -7.00 -12.53
N LEU A 143 -20.25 -6.63 -11.72
CA LEU A 143 -20.13 -5.27 -11.16
C LEU A 143 -19.89 -4.20 -12.24
N GLY A 144 -19.40 -4.59 -13.42
CA GLY A 144 -19.01 -3.67 -14.48
C GLY A 144 -17.71 -2.91 -14.17
N PRO A 145 -17.26 -2.05 -15.10
CA PRO A 145 -15.99 -1.34 -14.96
C PRO A 145 -16.05 -0.25 -13.88
N GLY A 146 -15.07 -0.27 -12.98
CA GLY A 146 -14.89 0.77 -11.97
C GLY A 146 -16.08 0.90 -11.04
N LYS A 147 -16.68 2.09 -10.97
CA LYS A 147 -17.83 2.38 -10.10
C LYS A 147 -19.16 2.39 -10.86
N SER A 148 -19.23 1.83 -12.07
CA SER A 148 -20.37 2.04 -12.99
C SER A 148 -21.73 1.56 -12.46
N MET A 149 -21.75 0.58 -11.56
CA MET A 149 -22.99 0.08 -10.96
C MET A 149 -23.59 1.07 -9.95
N LEU A 150 -22.76 1.74 -9.15
CA LEU A 150 -23.21 2.63 -8.08
C LEU A 150 -24.11 3.79 -8.56
N PRO A 151 -23.77 4.58 -9.60
CA PRO A 151 -24.66 5.63 -10.06
C PRO A 151 -25.93 5.10 -10.71
N ARG A 152 -25.92 3.86 -11.23
CA ARG A 152 -27.10 3.24 -11.87
C ARG A 152 -28.16 2.80 -10.87
N THR A 153 -27.81 2.66 -9.58
CA THR A 153 -28.78 2.30 -8.53
C THR A 153 -29.54 3.51 -7.97
N LEU A 154 -29.13 4.74 -8.32
CA LEU A 154 -29.75 5.95 -7.82
C LEU A 154 -31.11 6.16 -8.50
N ALA A 155 -32.17 6.30 -7.70
CA ALA A 155 -33.53 6.56 -8.20
C ALA A 155 -33.62 7.86 -9.00
N ARG A 156 -32.78 8.84 -8.66
CA ARG A 156 -32.54 10.06 -9.44
C ARG A 156 -31.11 10.01 -9.94
N GLY A 157 -30.92 10.10 -11.25
CA GLY A 157 -29.60 10.19 -11.85
C GLY A 157 -28.81 11.39 -11.33
N LEU A 158 -27.48 11.30 -11.39
CA LEU A 158 -26.59 12.41 -11.12
C LEU A 158 -26.34 13.21 -12.41
N PRO A 159 -26.02 14.51 -12.32
CA PRO A 159 -25.54 15.27 -13.46
C PRO A 159 -24.33 14.63 -14.13
N ASP A 160 -24.22 14.75 -15.45
CA ASP A 160 -23.13 14.19 -16.25
C ASP A 160 -21.75 14.66 -15.78
N GLU A 161 -21.66 15.88 -15.26
CA GLU A 161 -20.45 16.45 -14.69
C GLU A 161 -19.93 15.64 -13.48
N ILE A 162 -20.82 15.08 -12.68
CA ILE A 162 -20.46 14.23 -11.53
C ILE A 162 -20.12 12.81 -12.00
N LEU A 163 -20.93 12.27 -12.91
CA LEU A 163 -20.74 10.90 -13.44
C LEU A 163 -19.43 10.73 -14.18
N ASN A 164 -19.05 11.74 -14.97
CA ASN A 164 -17.84 11.71 -15.80
C ASN A 164 -16.63 12.37 -15.11
N ARG A 165 -16.77 12.79 -13.85
CA ARG A 165 -15.68 13.42 -13.10
C ARG A 165 -14.49 12.46 -12.95
N PRO A 166 -13.26 12.87 -13.31
CA PRO A 166 -12.07 12.07 -13.05
C PRO A 166 -11.92 11.75 -11.56
N LYS A 167 -11.45 10.54 -11.25
CA LYS A 167 -11.21 10.12 -9.87
C LYS A 167 -10.20 11.08 -9.22
N SER A 168 -10.65 11.79 -8.20
CA SER A 168 -9.78 12.54 -7.29
C SER A 168 -9.69 11.80 -5.96
N GLY A 169 -8.48 11.60 -5.47
CA GLY A 169 -8.24 11.07 -4.13
C GLY A 169 -8.25 12.18 -3.09
N PHE A 170 -8.47 11.81 -1.83
CA PHE A 170 -8.11 12.63 -0.69
C PHE A 170 -6.65 12.33 -0.34
N VAL A 171 -5.81 13.35 -0.33
CA VAL A 171 -4.37 13.19 -0.09
C VAL A 171 -3.95 14.11 1.04
N VAL A 172 -3.29 13.54 2.05
CA VAL A 172 -2.62 14.33 3.07
C VAL A 172 -1.41 15.01 2.41
N PRO A 173 -1.26 16.34 2.51
CA PRO A 173 -0.24 17.10 1.77
C PRO A 173 1.16 16.97 2.40
N THR A 174 1.60 15.74 2.66
CA THR A 174 2.89 15.44 3.32
C THR A 174 4.07 16.00 2.54
N TRP A 175 4.03 16.01 1.20
CA TRP A 175 5.03 16.64 0.36
C TRP A 175 5.21 18.13 0.64
N ARG A 176 4.12 18.83 0.96
CA ARG A 176 4.14 20.27 1.27
C ARG A 176 4.78 20.47 2.64
N TRP A 177 4.43 19.65 3.62
CA TRP A 177 5.00 19.73 4.96
C TRP A 177 6.50 19.41 4.98
N LEU A 178 6.92 18.34 4.30
CA LEU A 178 8.33 17.96 4.17
C LEU A 178 9.19 19.06 3.53
N ARG A 179 8.62 19.85 2.62
CA ARG A 179 9.33 20.94 1.93
C ARG A 179 9.40 22.24 2.73
N HIS A 180 8.40 22.54 3.54
CA HIS A 180 8.24 23.87 4.14
C HIS A 180 8.37 23.89 5.67
N HIS A 181 8.42 22.74 6.35
CA HIS A 181 8.52 22.69 7.81
C HIS A 181 9.95 22.31 8.25
N PRO A 182 10.67 23.19 8.96
CA PRO A 182 12.09 22.99 9.29
C PRO A 182 12.35 21.76 10.18
N GLY A 183 11.37 21.32 10.98
CA GLY A 183 11.50 20.12 11.82
C GLY A 183 11.21 18.77 11.15
N LEU A 184 10.95 18.73 9.84
CA LEU A 184 10.55 17.51 9.12
C LEU A 184 11.62 17.02 8.13
N ASP A 185 12.89 17.28 8.42
CA ASP A 185 13.99 17.00 7.50
C ASP A 185 14.92 15.86 7.94
N ALA A 186 14.54 15.11 8.97
CA ALA A 186 15.28 13.95 9.47
C ALA A 186 15.64 12.96 8.35
N TRP A 187 14.76 12.76 7.36
CA TRP A 187 15.02 11.91 6.19
C TRP A 187 16.25 12.30 5.37
N LYS A 188 16.77 13.53 5.49
CA LYS A 188 18.01 13.96 4.84
C LYS A 188 19.24 13.26 5.41
N SER A 189 19.19 12.73 6.65
CA SER A 189 20.30 11.98 7.24
C SER A 189 20.57 10.69 6.46
N LEU A 190 19.53 10.05 5.91
CA LEU A 190 19.64 8.83 5.12
C LEU A 190 19.96 9.11 3.65
N PRO A 191 21.15 8.70 3.14
CA PRO A 191 21.52 8.92 1.74
C PRO A 191 20.52 8.35 0.74
N ALA A 192 19.91 7.21 1.05
CA ALA A 192 18.92 6.56 0.18
C ALA A 192 17.69 7.45 -0.08
N LEU A 193 17.27 8.26 0.90
CA LEU A 193 16.06 9.09 0.79
C LEU A 193 16.29 10.45 0.11
N ARG A 194 17.56 10.84 -0.06
CA ARG A 194 17.95 12.11 -0.70
C ARG A 194 17.80 12.12 -2.22
N HIS A 195 17.61 10.96 -2.85
CA HIS A 195 17.47 10.89 -4.31
C HIS A 195 16.27 11.75 -4.77
N PRO A 196 16.41 12.58 -5.83
CA PRO A 196 15.35 13.51 -6.24
C PRO A 196 14.02 12.83 -6.58
N ARG A 197 14.09 11.61 -7.14
CA ARG A 197 12.92 10.80 -7.51
C ARG A 197 12.41 9.88 -6.40
N MET A 198 12.92 10.03 -5.17
CA MET A 198 12.38 9.31 -4.03
C MET A 198 10.96 9.81 -3.71
N SER A 199 10.06 8.89 -3.38
CA SER A 199 8.68 9.26 -3.04
C SER A 199 8.61 10.01 -1.71
N ASP A 200 7.72 11.00 -1.64
CA ASP A 200 7.49 11.74 -0.41
C ASP A 200 6.88 10.85 0.68
N GLY A 201 6.15 9.79 0.31
CA GLY A 201 5.65 8.79 1.26
C GLY A 201 6.77 8.09 2.04
N ARG A 202 7.90 7.75 1.39
CA ARG A 202 9.06 7.15 2.06
C ARG A 202 9.78 8.13 2.98
N ARG A 203 9.96 9.37 2.52
CA ARG A 203 10.53 10.46 3.34
C ARG A 203 9.65 10.71 4.57
N TRP A 204 8.33 10.74 4.37
CA TRP A 204 7.35 10.91 5.43
C TRP A 204 7.41 9.76 6.45
N ALA A 205 7.39 8.51 5.99
CA ALA A 205 7.48 7.34 6.86
C ALA A 205 8.73 7.37 7.76
N TYR A 206 9.90 7.67 7.19
CA TYR A 206 11.12 7.81 8.00
C TYR A 206 11.07 9.02 8.95
N THR A 207 10.46 10.12 8.52
CA THR A 207 10.27 11.30 9.39
C THR A 207 9.40 10.98 10.59
N LEU A 208 8.35 10.16 10.43
CA LEU A 208 7.54 9.70 11.55
C LEU A 208 8.33 8.76 12.47
N LEU A 209 9.04 7.80 11.89
CA LEU A 209 9.86 6.84 12.62
C LEU A 209 10.89 7.55 13.50
N SER A 210 11.59 8.54 12.94
CA SER A 210 12.62 9.33 13.63
C SER A 210 12.07 10.35 14.63
N ARG A 211 10.76 10.61 14.67
CA ARG A 211 10.15 11.59 15.60
C ARG A 211 9.44 10.93 16.77
N HIS A 212 8.78 9.79 16.54
CA HIS A 212 8.04 9.11 17.58
C HIS A 212 8.99 8.30 18.49
N PRO A 213 8.89 8.37 19.84
CA PRO A 213 9.78 7.64 20.74
C PRO A 213 9.86 6.14 20.45
N ALA A 214 8.70 5.50 20.26
CA ALA A 214 8.63 4.09 19.90
C ALA A 214 9.23 3.80 18.51
N GLY A 215 9.21 4.78 17.59
CA GLY A 215 9.80 4.62 16.26
C GLY A 215 11.32 4.77 16.28
N LYS A 216 11.85 5.72 17.07
CA LYS A 216 13.29 5.92 17.25
C LYS A 216 13.98 4.68 17.78
N ALA A 217 13.32 3.96 18.69
CA ALA A 217 13.83 2.71 19.26
C ALA A 217 13.97 1.58 18.22
N LEU A 218 13.37 1.70 17.04
CA LEU A 218 13.49 0.73 15.95
C LEU A 218 14.58 1.11 14.93
N ILE A 219 15.02 2.38 14.95
CA ILE A 219 16.05 2.87 14.04
C ILE A 219 17.39 2.40 14.58
N ARG A 220 18.18 1.81 13.67
CA ARG A 220 19.54 1.41 13.98
C ARG A 220 20.35 2.63 14.47
N ASN A 221 20.94 2.51 15.67
CA ASN A 221 21.85 3.51 16.22
C ASN A 221 23.17 3.59 15.44
#